data_AF-A0A7U9RK70-F1
#
_entry.id   AF-A0A7U9RK70-F1
#
_cell.length_a   1.000
_cell.length_b   1.000
_cell.length_c   1.000
_cell.angle_alpha   90.00
_cell.angle_beta   90.00
_cell.angle_gamma   90.00
#
_symmetry.space_group_name_H-M   'P 1'
#
loop_
_entity.id
_entity.type
_entity.pdbx_description
1 polymer ?
#
loop_
_entity_poly.entity_id
_entity_poly.type
_entity_poly.pdbx_seq_one_letter_code
_entity_poly.pdbx_strand_id
1 'polypeptide(L)'
;MKKQIYVGMAVFAIAAIAFLGALTGRQFLSLLAGPEPAEGASLEQMEGQYITYSVVHPVASFVEEYYSGDQDRVYSMAYIVYDKERQAFLKVVVPEQDKGDFNRLLEAVNRSPELKESWGDMQEKEERPIDVTASLMRIEESGQMRQIEEALAGSGSYSTQEMNALALSQADWYVLADRTVGGISVPHLWICAVAEGMSILVLLICLLLLAKKGGTSPEGVRAGDAVGQLMEKQKSWLVPWCEKSRNRQYRQAVLFLAAAMAGLCALGFFAGYDAREVMLCHLPLGITIGEICTIAIFLGTQSNANPDKILKGCRKNLERALPGKAELEKAAGELLDTSQEWAVLEKGKEEARYGIVGEHYWMVLTGKGMASVAEAGRVGKIISETVSGQVRSGKVRMNYTYYSVQISYKDSQKKKGDDVVINFDAEETAGHFMMLVRKRLGDRAGDIIK
;
A
#
# COMPACT_ATOMS: atom_id res chain seq x y z
N MET A 1 -9.48 -1.16 -23.30
CA MET A 1 -9.44 -0.82 -21.86
C MET A 1 -8.19 -1.32 -21.12
N LYS A 2 -7.81 -2.61 -21.18
CA LYS A 2 -6.61 -3.13 -20.44
C LYS A 2 -5.32 -2.35 -20.71
N LYS A 3 -5.00 -2.08 -21.98
CA LYS A 3 -3.82 -1.28 -22.36
C LYS A 3 -3.89 0.17 -21.87
N GLN A 4 -5.06 0.82 -21.95
CA GLN A 4 -5.24 2.21 -21.50
C GLN A 4 -4.96 2.37 -20.01
N ILE A 5 -5.33 1.38 -19.20
CA ILE A 5 -5.08 1.42 -17.75
C ILE A 5 -3.59 1.30 -17.46
N TYR A 6 -2.87 0.38 -18.11
CA TYR A 6 -1.42 0.29 -17.94
C TYR A 6 -0.68 1.51 -18.46
N VAL A 7 -1.14 2.11 -19.56
CA VAL A 7 -0.60 3.39 -20.05
C VAL A 7 -0.86 4.50 -19.02
N GLY A 8 -2.07 4.61 -18.48
CA GLY A 8 -2.40 5.61 -17.46
C GLY A 8 -1.56 5.45 -16.19
N MET A 9 -1.39 4.22 -15.71
CA MET A 9 -0.54 3.90 -14.55
C MET A 9 0.95 4.19 -14.83
N ALA A 10 1.44 3.89 -16.04
CA ALA A 10 2.81 4.21 -16.44
C ALA A 10 3.04 5.72 -16.50
N VAL A 11 2.10 6.48 -17.06
CA VAL A 11 2.17 7.95 -17.09
C VAL A 11 2.14 8.52 -15.68
N PHE A 12 1.28 8.00 -14.81
CA PHE A 12 1.25 8.39 -13.40
C PHE A 12 2.58 8.11 -12.69
N ALA A 13 3.13 6.92 -12.87
CA ALA A 13 4.42 6.55 -12.29
C ALA A 13 5.56 7.47 -12.78
N ILE A 14 5.59 7.80 -14.07
CA ILE A 14 6.56 8.78 -14.62
C ILE A 14 6.40 10.15 -13.96
N ALA A 15 5.15 10.62 -13.79
CA ALA A 15 4.88 11.89 -13.14
C ALA A 15 5.31 11.90 -11.67
N ALA A 16 5.06 10.80 -10.93
CA ALA A 16 5.50 10.65 -9.55
C ALA A 16 7.03 10.65 -9.44
N ILE A 17 7.73 9.90 -10.31
CA ILE A 17 9.20 9.87 -10.37
C ILE A 17 9.75 11.27 -10.63
N ALA A 18 9.24 11.95 -11.67
CA ALA A 18 9.70 13.28 -12.02
C ALA A 18 9.45 14.30 -10.89
N PHE A 19 8.29 14.22 -10.24
CA PHE A 19 7.94 15.10 -9.13
C PHE A 19 8.84 14.87 -7.91
N LEU A 20 9.00 13.62 -7.46
CA LEU A 20 9.83 13.28 -6.30
C LEU A 20 11.30 13.56 -6.56
N GLY A 21 11.79 13.23 -7.76
CA GLY A 21 13.15 13.53 -8.20
C GLY A 21 13.44 15.03 -8.23
N ALA A 22 12.49 15.85 -8.69
CA ALA A 22 12.63 17.31 -8.64
C ALA A 22 12.56 17.87 -7.22
N LEU A 23 11.74 17.27 -6.36
CA LEU A 23 11.52 17.72 -4.99
C LEU A 23 12.73 17.44 -4.07
N THR A 24 13.33 16.26 -4.18
CA THR A 24 14.36 15.79 -3.23
C THR A 24 15.65 15.28 -3.87
N GLY A 25 15.72 15.17 -5.20
CA GLY A 25 16.80 14.44 -5.88
C GLY A 25 18.20 15.00 -5.59
N ARG A 26 18.38 16.32 -5.59
CA ARG A 26 19.67 16.94 -5.28
C ARG A 26 20.12 16.66 -3.84
N GLN A 27 19.22 16.82 -2.89
CA GLN A 27 19.47 16.58 -1.47
C GLN A 27 19.75 15.09 -1.21
N PHE A 28 19.02 14.20 -1.87
CA PHE A 28 19.27 12.76 -1.76
C PHE A 28 20.63 12.34 -2.33
N LEU A 29 21.04 12.91 -3.47
CA LEU A 29 22.39 12.68 -4.00
C LEU A 29 23.48 13.19 -3.06
N SER A 30 23.27 14.35 -2.42
CA SER A 30 24.19 14.87 -1.41
C SER A 30 24.26 13.96 -0.18
N LEU A 31 23.13 13.41 0.26
CA LEU A 31 23.07 12.45 1.36
C LEU A 31 23.87 11.17 1.01
N LEU A 32 23.77 10.68 -0.23
CA LEU A 32 24.50 9.50 -0.69
C LEU A 32 26.00 9.73 -0.86
N ALA A 33 26.41 10.95 -1.24
CA ALA A 33 27.82 11.32 -1.34
C ALA A 33 28.51 11.37 0.03
N GLY A 34 27.72 11.59 1.09
CA GLY A 34 28.20 11.76 2.46
C GLY A 34 28.54 13.22 2.77
N PRO A 35 28.66 13.58 4.05
CA PRO A 35 28.99 14.93 4.47
C PRO A 35 30.47 15.25 4.22
N GLU A 36 30.75 16.47 3.80
CA GLU A 36 32.12 17.00 3.71
C GLU A 36 32.59 17.50 5.09
N PRO A 37 33.88 17.34 5.44
CA PRO A 37 34.40 17.88 6.69
C PRO A 37 34.44 19.42 6.63
N ALA A 38 34.00 20.08 7.71
CA ALA A 38 33.98 21.55 7.79
C ALA A 38 35.35 22.20 8.02
N GLU A 39 36.46 21.45 8.02
CA GLU A 39 37.79 21.96 8.40
C GLU A 39 38.36 22.96 7.38
N GLY A 40 38.85 24.11 7.87
CA GLY A 40 39.61 25.08 7.06
C GLY A 40 38.82 25.94 6.06
N ALA A 41 37.53 25.68 5.84
CA ALA A 41 36.66 26.49 4.98
C ALA A 41 35.93 27.60 5.77
N SER A 42 35.66 28.75 5.15
CA SER A 42 34.79 29.79 5.76
C SER A 42 33.32 29.38 5.73
N LEU A 43 32.47 29.99 6.57
CA LEU A 43 31.03 29.70 6.58
C LEU A 43 30.38 29.97 5.21
N GLU A 44 30.78 31.05 4.54
CA GLU A 44 30.33 31.39 3.17
C GLU A 44 30.67 30.31 2.14
N GLN A 45 31.84 29.67 2.25
CA GLN A 45 32.26 28.62 1.32
C GLN A 45 31.45 27.33 1.53
N MET A 46 31.00 27.07 2.77
CA MET A 46 30.23 25.89 3.14
C MET A 46 28.71 26.07 2.90
N GLU A 47 28.25 27.26 2.51
CA GLU A 47 26.83 27.54 2.32
C GLU A 47 26.19 26.56 1.32
N GLY A 48 25.10 25.93 1.74
CA GLY A 48 24.36 24.93 0.99
C GLY A 48 25.02 23.55 0.88
N GLN A 49 26.23 23.37 1.41
CA GLN A 49 26.93 22.10 1.43
C GLN A 49 26.45 21.23 2.59
N TYR A 50 26.39 19.91 2.38
CA TYR A 50 26.13 18.93 3.43
C TYR A 50 27.44 18.62 4.14
N ILE A 51 27.56 18.99 5.41
CA ILE A 51 28.82 18.97 6.14
C ILE A 51 28.71 18.26 7.48
N THR A 52 29.86 17.84 8.01
CA THR A 52 30.03 17.51 9.42
C THR A 52 30.76 18.66 10.10
N TYR A 53 30.09 19.29 11.06
CA TYR A 53 30.60 20.43 11.82
C TYR A 53 30.80 20.04 13.29
N SER A 54 31.98 20.30 13.83
CA SER A 54 32.29 19.99 15.24
C SER A 54 31.97 21.18 16.13
N VAL A 55 30.95 21.04 16.97
CA VAL A 55 30.51 22.06 17.92
C VAL A 55 31.40 22.02 19.15
N VAL A 56 32.15 23.10 19.37
CA VAL A 56 33.12 23.21 20.47
C VAL A 56 32.67 24.19 21.56
N HIS A 57 32.06 25.33 21.19
CA HIS A 57 31.77 26.40 22.16
C HIS A 57 30.34 26.95 22.03
N PRO A 58 29.30 26.20 22.44
CA PRO A 58 27.97 26.74 22.63
C PRO A 58 27.95 27.81 23.75
N VAL A 59 27.21 28.90 23.55
CA VAL A 59 27.15 30.04 24.49
C VAL A 59 25.74 30.37 24.96
N ALA A 60 24.71 29.99 24.21
CA ALA A 60 23.31 30.18 24.62
C ALA A 60 22.44 29.06 24.03
N SER A 61 21.26 28.85 24.63
CA SER A 61 20.27 27.91 24.10
C SER A 61 18.84 28.42 24.31
N PHE A 62 17.93 27.97 23.45
CA PHE A 62 16.49 28.26 23.54
C PHE A 62 15.68 27.17 22.84
N VAL A 63 14.37 27.14 23.09
CA VAL A 63 13.46 26.21 22.39
C VAL A 63 13.23 26.72 20.97
N GLU A 64 13.57 25.89 19.99
CA GLU A 64 13.37 26.22 18.57
C GLU A 64 11.92 25.97 18.17
N GLU A 65 11.40 24.78 18.46
CA GLU A 65 10.09 24.35 18.03
C GLU A 65 9.40 23.48 19.09
N TYR A 66 8.09 23.64 19.21
CA TYR A 66 7.21 22.79 20.02
C TYR A 66 6.38 21.88 19.11
N TYR A 67 5.92 20.74 19.63
CA TYR A 67 5.04 19.86 18.86
C TYR A 67 3.75 20.58 18.45
N SER A 68 3.35 20.41 17.19
CA SER A 68 2.07 20.94 16.69
C SER A 68 0.90 20.47 17.56
N GLY A 69 0.15 21.42 18.11
CA GLY A 69 -1.00 21.18 18.98
C GLY A 69 -0.67 20.99 20.47
N ASP A 70 0.60 21.03 20.88
CA ASP A 70 1.03 20.91 22.28
C ASP A 70 2.22 21.83 22.59
N GLN A 71 1.93 23.01 23.14
CA GLN A 71 2.92 24.05 23.45
C GLN A 71 3.79 23.73 24.67
N ASP A 72 3.47 22.69 25.43
CA ASP A 72 4.27 22.28 26.59
C ASP A 72 5.34 21.25 26.22
N ARG A 73 5.26 20.68 25.00
CA ARG A 73 6.16 19.63 24.54
C ARG A 73 7.14 20.16 23.50
N VAL A 74 8.39 20.28 23.91
CA VAL A 74 9.49 20.67 23.03
C VAL A 74 9.76 19.60 21.97
N TYR A 75 9.92 20.02 20.73
CA TYR A 75 10.30 19.18 19.59
C TYR A 75 11.81 19.27 19.30
N SER A 76 12.34 20.50 19.28
CA SER A 76 13.75 20.77 19.00
C SER A 76 14.29 21.95 19.82
N MET A 77 15.59 21.90 20.08
CA MET A 77 16.34 22.94 20.79
C MET A 77 17.32 23.61 19.84
N ALA A 78 17.50 24.93 20.00
CA ALA A 78 18.52 25.69 19.32
C ALA A 78 19.65 26.06 20.28
N TYR A 79 20.88 26.06 19.77
CA TYR A 79 22.10 26.46 20.44
C TYR A 79 22.81 27.52 19.60
N ILE A 80 23.24 28.60 20.23
CA ILE A 80 24.13 29.58 19.61
C ILE A 80 25.55 29.15 19.90
N VAL A 81 26.33 28.92 18.84
CA VAL A 81 27.70 28.41 18.92
C VAL A 81 28.66 29.48 18.44
N TYR A 82 29.71 29.71 19.23
CA TYR A 82 30.82 30.55 18.86
C TYR A 82 31.95 29.71 18.25
N ASP A 83 32.26 29.94 16.98
CA ASP A 83 33.40 29.35 16.30
C ASP A 83 34.61 30.25 16.48
N LYS A 84 35.52 29.85 17.40
CA LYS A 84 36.73 30.62 17.69
C LYS A 84 37.71 30.65 16.51
N GLU A 85 37.77 29.61 15.68
CA GLU A 85 38.70 29.59 14.54
C GLU A 85 38.27 30.61 13.48
N ARG A 86 36.97 30.72 13.25
CA ARG A 86 36.37 31.62 12.25
C ARG A 86 35.98 32.98 12.81
N GLN A 87 36.05 33.16 14.13
CA GLN A 87 35.55 34.35 14.85
C GLN A 87 34.10 34.67 14.46
N ALA A 88 33.26 33.64 14.35
CA ALA A 88 31.89 33.74 13.84
C ALA A 88 30.90 32.98 14.72
N PHE A 89 29.63 33.33 14.63
CA PHE A 89 28.52 32.66 15.30
C PHE A 89 27.66 31.90 14.31
N LEU A 90 27.14 30.76 14.76
CA LEU A 90 26.14 30.00 14.02
C LEU A 90 25.07 29.46 14.98
N LYS A 91 23.90 29.20 14.42
CA LYS A 91 22.80 28.52 15.10
C LYS A 91 22.87 27.03 14.81
N VAL A 92 22.77 26.20 15.83
CA VAL A 92 22.70 24.74 15.70
C VAL A 92 21.37 24.29 16.28
N VAL A 93 20.54 23.62 15.48
CA VAL A 93 19.25 23.08 15.89
C VAL A 93 19.37 21.57 16.02
N VAL A 94 18.94 21.01 17.15
CA VAL A 94 18.99 19.57 17.42
C VAL A 94 17.65 19.06 17.94
N PRO A 95 17.32 17.78 17.71
CA PRO A 95 16.16 17.16 18.33
C PRO A 95 16.22 17.25 19.86
N GLU A 96 15.06 17.39 20.51
CA GLU A 96 14.94 17.44 21.97
C GLU A 96 15.60 16.23 22.68
N GLN A 97 15.64 15.07 22.01
CA GLN A 97 16.25 13.85 22.51
C GLN A 97 17.78 13.95 22.66
N ASP A 98 18.42 14.81 21.86
CA ASP A 98 19.86 14.96 21.78
C ASP A 98 20.37 16.18 22.58
N LYS A 99 19.47 16.95 23.21
CA LYS A 99 19.81 18.16 23.99
C LYS A 99 20.77 17.90 25.16
N GLY A 100 20.80 16.67 25.68
CA GLY A 100 21.56 16.34 26.89
C GLY A 100 23.06 16.56 26.72
N ASP A 101 23.61 16.13 25.58
CA ASP A 101 25.04 16.31 25.27
C ASP A 101 25.37 17.79 25.06
N PHE A 102 24.50 18.52 24.35
CA PHE A 102 24.69 19.96 24.10
C PHE A 102 24.56 20.81 25.35
N ASN A 103 23.60 20.52 26.24
CA ASN A 103 23.46 21.20 27.53
C ASN A 103 24.69 20.94 28.42
N ARG A 104 25.17 19.70 28.45
CA ARG A 104 26.40 19.36 29.16
C ARG A 104 27.59 20.15 28.62
N LEU A 105 27.75 20.21 27.29
CA LEU A 105 28.84 20.95 26.66
C LEU A 105 28.73 22.46 26.96
N LEU A 106 27.54 23.05 26.81
CA LEU A 106 27.24 24.45 27.16
C LEU A 106 27.63 24.79 28.58
N GLU A 107 27.29 23.94 29.55
CA GLU A 107 27.68 24.14 30.94
C GLU A 107 29.18 23.96 31.16
N ALA A 108 29.79 22.94 30.56
CA ALA A 108 31.20 22.59 30.77
C ALA A 108 32.16 23.66 30.24
N VAL A 109 31.96 24.10 28.99
CA VAL A 109 32.90 25.02 28.33
C VAL A 109 32.84 26.43 28.88
N ASN A 110 31.73 26.81 29.52
CA ASN A 110 31.52 28.15 30.08
C ASN A 110 31.70 28.24 31.60
N ARG A 111 32.25 27.20 32.25
CA ARG A 111 32.58 27.27 33.69
C ARG A 111 33.69 28.25 33.99
N SER A 112 33.72 28.70 35.25
CA SER A 112 34.82 29.54 35.74
C SER A 112 36.15 28.76 35.72
N PRO A 113 37.30 29.45 35.55
CA PRO A 113 38.61 28.82 35.51
C PRO A 113 38.91 27.94 36.73
N GLU A 114 38.47 28.37 37.92
CA GLU A 114 38.69 27.64 39.17
C GLU A 114 37.94 26.29 39.19
N LEU A 115 36.74 26.25 38.59
CA LEU A 115 35.94 25.04 38.48
C LEU A 115 36.50 24.09 37.41
N LYS A 116 37.09 24.62 36.34
CA LYS A 116 37.77 23.80 35.32
C LYS A 116 39.01 23.12 35.90
N GLU A 117 39.84 23.86 36.64
CA GLU A 117 41.00 23.30 37.35
C GLU A 117 40.61 22.18 38.34
N SER A 118 39.43 22.28 38.97
CA SER A 118 38.94 21.26 39.91
C SER A 118 38.60 19.90 39.27
N TRP A 119 38.43 19.86 37.94
CA TRP A 119 38.03 18.66 37.20
C TRP A 119 39.20 17.84 36.66
N GLY A 120 40.42 18.40 36.61
CA GLY A 120 41.61 17.70 36.15
C GLY A 120 41.38 16.94 34.84
N ASP A 121 41.71 15.66 34.82
CA ASP A 121 41.61 14.79 33.64
C ASP A 121 40.18 14.58 33.10
N MET A 122 39.14 14.89 33.90
CA MET A 122 37.74 14.78 33.45
C MET A 122 37.32 15.93 32.53
N GLN A 123 38.06 17.05 32.52
CA GLN A 123 37.71 18.22 31.74
C GLN A 123 37.69 17.94 30.23
N GLU A 124 38.71 17.25 29.69
CA GLU A 124 38.78 16.91 28.26
C GLU A 124 37.59 16.04 27.80
N LYS A 125 37.06 15.21 28.71
CA LYS A 125 35.91 14.36 28.43
C LYS A 125 34.61 15.15 28.41
N GLU A 126 34.47 16.13 29.29
CA GLU A 126 33.27 16.94 29.46
C GLU A 126 33.17 18.07 28.42
N GLU A 127 34.31 18.61 27.98
CA GLU A 127 34.43 19.60 26.90
C GLU A 127 34.57 18.95 25.51
N ARG A 128 34.26 17.65 25.39
CA ARG A 128 34.38 16.92 24.13
C ARG A 128 33.46 17.54 23.06
N PRO A 129 34.00 17.89 21.87
CA PRO A 129 33.19 18.43 20.78
C PRO A 129 32.08 17.48 20.34
N ILE A 130 30.98 18.06 19.86
CA ILE A 130 29.83 17.32 19.35
C ILE A 130 29.72 17.54 17.84
N ASP A 131 29.77 16.46 17.09
CA ASP A 131 29.65 16.53 15.63
C ASP A 131 28.19 16.61 15.22
N VAL A 132 27.86 17.63 14.43
CA VAL A 132 26.55 17.84 13.80
C VAL A 132 26.67 17.58 12.32
N THR A 133 25.78 16.76 11.79
CA THR A 133 25.78 16.45 10.35
C THR A 133 24.55 17.06 9.70
N ALA A 134 24.76 18.15 8.95
CA ALA A 134 23.68 18.94 8.38
C ALA A 134 24.15 19.76 7.17
N SER A 135 23.20 20.26 6.37
CA SER A 135 23.53 21.32 5.42
C SER A 135 23.58 22.68 6.10
N LEU A 136 24.65 23.44 5.84
CA LEU A 136 24.76 24.82 6.32
C LEU A 136 23.85 25.72 5.49
N MET A 137 22.84 26.33 6.12
CA MET A 137 21.89 27.21 5.44
C MET A 137 22.00 28.62 5.98
N ARG A 138 21.92 29.62 5.10
CA ARG A 138 21.85 31.02 5.53
C ARG A 138 20.49 31.32 6.17
N ILE A 139 20.49 32.09 7.25
CA ILE A 139 19.27 32.57 7.93
C ILE A 139 18.80 33.83 7.21
N GLU A 140 17.68 33.72 6.48
CA GLU A 140 17.08 34.87 5.79
C GLU A 140 15.92 35.50 6.58
N GLU A 141 15.35 34.77 7.54
CA GLU A 141 14.17 35.20 8.29
C GLU A 141 14.53 36.11 9.47
N SER A 142 14.08 37.37 9.41
CA SER A 142 14.26 38.35 10.49
C SER A 142 13.72 37.90 11.86
N GLY A 143 12.71 37.02 11.89
CA GLY A 143 12.17 36.47 13.14
C GLY A 143 13.17 35.56 13.87
N GLN A 144 13.95 34.77 13.14
CA GLN A 144 14.98 33.91 13.73
C GLN A 144 16.13 34.74 14.31
N MET A 145 16.50 35.83 13.64
CA MET A 145 17.51 36.77 14.14
C MET A 145 17.11 37.36 15.49
N ARG A 146 15.84 37.73 15.66
CA ARG A 146 15.35 38.24 16.94
C ARG A 146 15.46 37.21 18.08
N GLN A 147 15.15 35.94 17.82
CA GLN A 147 15.30 34.88 18.83
C GLN A 147 16.76 34.68 19.23
N ILE A 148 17.68 34.76 18.26
CA ILE A 148 19.13 34.68 18.51
C ILE A 148 19.58 35.83 19.41
N GLU A 149 19.17 37.07 19.10
CA GLU A 149 19.49 38.25 19.91
C GLU A 149 18.93 38.15 21.33
N GLU A 150 17.68 37.73 21.48
CA GLU A 150 17.02 37.53 22.78
C GLU A 150 17.74 36.43 23.58
N ALA A 151 18.17 35.34 22.94
CA ALA A 151 18.92 34.27 23.60
C ALA A 151 20.30 34.74 24.08
N LEU A 152 21.03 35.52 23.27
CA LEU A 152 22.34 36.07 23.63
C LEU A 152 22.27 37.14 24.73
N ALA A 153 21.19 37.92 24.78
CA ALA A 153 20.95 38.92 25.82
C ALA A 153 20.34 38.32 27.11
N GLY A 154 19.85 37.09 27.06
CA GLY A 154 19.18 36.41 28.16
C GLY A 154 20.13 36.04 29.30
N SER A 155 19.58 35.88 30.51
CA SER A 155 20.34 35.49 31.72
C SER A 155 20.92 34.07 31.67
N GLY A 156 20.49 33.27 30.69
CA GLY A 156 21.05 31.93 30.41
C GLY A 156 22.18 31.94 29.38
N SER A 157 22.58 33.10 28.87
CA SER A 157 23.71 33.26 27.96
C SER A 157 25.03 33.33 28.73
N TYR A 158 26.04 32.65 28.20
CA TYR A 158 27.43 32.74 28.63
C TYR A 158 28.28 33.63 27.71
N SER A 159 27.65 34.37 26.79
CA SER A 159 28.37 35.27 25.90
C SER A 159 29.03 36.43 26.64
N THR A 160 30.28 36.73 26.29
CA THR A 160 31.01 37.89 26.81
C THR A 160 30.60 39.17 26.08
N GLN A 161 30.97 40.35 26.61
CA GLN A 161 30.72 41.62 25.92
C GLN A 161 31.40 41.68 24.53
N GLU A 162 32.60 41.11 24.40
CA GLU A 162 33.32 41.01 23.13
C GLU A 162 32.59 40.08 22.15
N MET A 163 32.14 38.91 22.62
CA MET A 163 31.33 37.98 21.83
C MET A 163 30.03 38.61 21.34
N ASN A 164 29.34 39.37 22.20
CA ASN A 164 28.12 40.07 21.81
C ASN A 164 28.38 41.15 20.77
N ALA A 165 29.51 41.88 20.85
CA ALA A 165 29.89 42.86 19.83
C ALA A 165 30.22 42.20 18.48
N LEU A 166 30.88 41.03 18.51
CA LEU A 166 31.13 40.23 17.31
C LEU A 166 29.82 39.71 16.69
N ALA A 167 28.93 39.14 17.50
CA ALA A 167 27.62 38.64 17.05
C ALA A 167 26.78 39.75 16.40
N LEU A 168 26.76 40.97 16.98
CA LEU A 168 26.03 42.12 16.44
C LEU A 168 26.65 42.72 15.17
N SER A 169 27.95 42.54 14.95
CA SER A 169 28.64 43.03 13.75
C SER A 169 28.70 42.02 12.61
N GLN A 170 28.31 40.76 12.87
CA GLN A 170 28.26 39.71 11.87
C GLN A 170 27.16 39.98 10.85
N ALA A 171 27.55 40.11 9.58
CA ALA A 171 26.64 40.40 8.48
C ALA A 171 25.72 39.23 8.13
N ASP A 172 26.26 38.00 8.19
CA ASP A 172 25.58 36.79 7.73
C ASP A 172 25.50 35.74 8.82
N TRP A 173 24.29 35.22 9.05
CA TRP A 173 24.04 34.17 10.02
C TRP A 173 23.67 32.88 9.32
N TYR A 174 24.12 31.77 9.90
CA TYR A 174 23.94 30.44 9.36
C TYR A 174 23.33 29.51 10.40
N VAL A 175 22.57 28.53 9.91
CA VAL A 175 21.96 27.47 10.71
C VAL A 175 22.40 26.09 10.22
N LEU A 176 22.70 25.22 11.18
CA LEU A 176 22.84 23.78 10.99
C LEU A 176 21.71 23.09 11.76
N ALA A 177 20.72 22.56 11.05
CA ALA A 177 19.69 21.71 11.64
C ALA A 177 20.13 20.24 11.52
N ASP A 178 20.43 19.61 12.65
CA ASP A 178 20.96 18.25 12.69
C ASP A 178 20.07 17.26 11.93
N ARG A 179 20.70 16.32 11.23
CA ARG A 179 20.03 15.30 10.40
C ARG A 179 19.16 15.89 9.29
N THR A 180 19.56 17.04 8.73
CA THR A 180 18.91 17.63 7.55
C THR A 180 19.88 17.84 6.40
N VAL A 181 19.39 17.69 5.16
CA VAL A 181 20.13 17.98 3.93
C VAL A 181 19.32 18.97 3.10
N GLY A 182 19.90 20.14 2.82
CA GLY A 182 19.21 21.26 2.17
C GLY A 182 17.89 21.65 2.86
N GLY A 183 17.87 21.60 4.20
CA GLY A 183 16.68 21.89 5.02
C GLY A 183 15.57 20.84 4.93
N ILE A 184 15.85 19.62 4.48
CA ILE A 184 14.92 18.48 4.49
C ILE A 184 15.47 17.42 5.46
N SER A 185 14.63 16.92 6.36
CA SER A 185 15.05 15.85 7.26
C SER A 185 15.46 14.58 6.50
N VAL A 186 16.53 13.93 6.95
CA VAL A 186 17.00 12.67 6.36
C VAL A 186 15.89 11.60 6.29
N PRO A 187 15.03 11.43 7.32
CA PRO A 187 13.88 10.53 7.21
C PRO A 187 12.93 10.87 6.05
N HIS A 188 12.63 12.14 5.81
CA HIS A 188 11.74 12.55 4.71
C HIS A 188 12.38 12.27 3.34
N LEU A 189 13.70 12.47 3.21
CA LEU A 189 14.42 12.09 1.99
C LEU A 189 14.30 10.60 1.69
N TRP A 190 14.43 9.74 2.71
CA TRP A 190 14.26 8.30 2.54
C TRP A 190 12.83 7.90 2.18
N ILE A 191 11.82 8.55 2.77
CA ILE A 191 10.41 8.33 2.41
C ILE A 191 10.18 8.65 0.93
N CYS A 192 10.66 9.81 0.44
CA CYS A 192 10.58 10.18 -0.97
C CYS A 192 11.32 9.17 -1.87
N ALA A 193 12.54 8.77 -1.50
CA ALA A 193 13.32 7.83 -2.28
C ALA A 193 12.66 6.44 -2.40
N VAL A 194 12.05 5.95 -1.32
CA VAL A 194 11.27 4.70 -1.34
C VAL A 194 10.06 4.83 -2.24
N ALA A 195 9.33 5.94 -2.17
CA ALA A 195 8.19 6.19 -3.03
C ALA A 195 8.58 6.28 -4.52
N GLU A 196 9.67 6.97 -4.83
CA GLU A 196 10.21 7.04 -6.19
C GLU A 196 10.62 5.65 -6.71
N GLY A 197 11.31 4.87 -5.89
CA GLY A 197 11.68 3.48 -6.21
C GLY A 197 10.47 2.58 -6.46
N MET A 198 9.40 2.74 -5.69
CA MET A 198 8.14 2.03 -5.90
C MET A 198 7.45 2.43 -7.21
N SER A 199 7.44 3.73 -7.55
CA SER A 199 6.92 4.20 -8.83
C SER A 199 7.74 3.67 -10.01
N ILE A 200 9.07 3.57 -9.89
CA ILE A 200 9.93 2.91 -10.90
C ILE A 200 9.52 1.45 -11.08
N LEU A 201 9.30 0.72 -9.98
CA LEU A 201 8.86 -0.68 -10.05
C LEU A 201 7.49 -0.81 -10.74
N VAL A 202 6.52 0.05 -10.42
CA VAL A 202 5.20 0.08 -11.07
C VAL A 202 5.34 0.36 -12.57
N LEU A 203 6.18 1.31 -12.96
CA LEU A 203 6.47 1.62 -14.35
C LEU A 203 7.01 0.40 -15.09
N LEU A 204 8.01 -0.29 -14.53
CA LEU A 204 8.59 -1.50 -15.11
C LEU A 204 7.55 -2.61 -15.28
N ILE A 205 6.71 -2.86 -14.27
CA ILE A 205 5.61 -3.84 -14.36
C ILE A 205 4.64 -3.47 -15.48
N CYS A 206 4.24 -2.20 -15.57
CA CYS A 206 3.33 -1.73 -16.62
C CYS A 206 3.94 -1.90 -18.02
N LEU A 207 5.22 -1.58 -18.20
CA LEU A 207 5.93 -1.77 -19.46
C LEU A 207 6.01 -3.26 -19.85
N LEU A 208 6.33 -4.15 -18.91
CA LEU A 208 6.32 -5.60 -19.15
C LEU A 208 4.94 -6.12 -19.57
N LEU A 209 3.88 -5.65 -18.90
CA LEU A 209 2.49 -6.04 -19.22
C LEU A 209 2.00 -5.47 -20.56
N LEU A 210 2.49 -4.30 -20.96
CA LEU A 210 2.22 -3.71 -22.28
C LEU A 210 2.99 -4.42 -23.40
N ALA A 211 4.23 -4.84 -23.13
CA ALA A 211 5.09 -5.57 -24.06
C ALA A 211 4.66 -7.02 -24.28
N LYS A 212 3.94 -7.62 -23.31
CA LYS A 212 3.40 -8.97 -23.42
C LYS A 212 2.38 -9.03 -24.57
N LYS A 213 2.83 -9.45 -25.76
CA LYS A 213 1.96 -9.86 -26.87
C LYS A 213 0.98 -10.90 -26.31
N GLY A 214 -0.30 -10.78 -26.68
CA GLY A 214 -1.34 -11.71 -26.27
C GLY A 214 -1.02 -13.12 -26.77
N GLY A 215 -0.16 -13.82 -26.04
CA GLY A 215 0.11 -15.23 -26.28
C GLY A 215 -1.16 -15.96 -25.90
N THR A 216 -1.86 -16.46 -26.91
CA THR A 216 -2.72 -17.62 -26.76
C THR A 216 -1.94 -18.65 -25.96
N SER A 217 -2.39 -18.91 -24.72
CA SER A 217 -1.81 -19.96 -23.90
C SER A 217 -1.83 -21.25 -24.73
N PRO A 218 -0.68 -21.93 -24.91
CA PRO A 218 -0.66 -23.23 -25.60
C PRO A 218 -1.41 -24.31 -24.81
N GLU A 219 -1.77 -24.03 -23.55
CA GLU A 219 -2.55 -24.89 -22.67
C GLU A 219 -4.07 -24.66 -22.82
N GLY A 220 -4.54 -24.41 -24.04
CA GLY A 220 -5.94 -24.68 -24.34
C GLY A 220 -6.18 -26.16 -24.07
N VAL A 221 -7.16 -26.47 -23.23
CA VAL A 221 -7.64 -27.83 -22.99
C VAL A 221 -7.80 -28.51 -24.36
N ARG A 222 -6.91 -29.46 -24.69
CA ARG A 222 -6.95 -30.13 -25.99
C ARG A 222 -8.33 -30.75 -26.14
N ALA A 223 -9.08 -30.29 -27.13
CA ALA A 223 -10.44 -30.69 -27.45
C ALA A 223 -10.51 -32.12 -28.04
N GLY A 224 -9.89 -33.09 -27.36
CA GLY A 224 -9.91 -34.50 -27.78
C GLY A 224 -11.03 -35.30 -27.10
N ASP A 225 -11.35 -34.98 -25.84
CA ASP A 225 -12.35 -35.67 -25.01
C ASP A 225 -13.63 -34.84 -24.80
N ALA A 226 -14.75 -35.49 -24.44
CA ALA A 226 -16.05 -34.79 -24.30
C ALA A 226 -16.00 -33.77 -23.16
N VAL A 227 -15.24 -34.07 -22.10
CA VAL A 227 -14.98 -33.14 -20.99
C VAL A 227 -14.28 -31.87 -21.48
N GLY A 228 -13.26 -32.01 -22.33
CA GLY A 228 -12.54 -30.87 -22.89
C GLY A 228 -13.43 -30.00 -23.77
N GLN A 229 -14.26 -30.60 -24.62
CA GLN A 229 -15.23 -29.88 -25.45
C GLN A 229 -16.29 -29.17 -24.60
N LEU A 230 -16.78 -29.82 -23.53
CA LEU A 230 -17.71 -29.22 -22.58
C LEU A 230 -17.12 -27.98 -21.92
N MET A 231 -15.86 -28.04 -21.47
CA MET A 231 -15.17 -26.89 -20.87
C MET A 231 -14.97 -25.76 -21.88
N GLU A 232 -14.61 -26.09 -23.13
CA GLU A 232 -14.43 -25.09 -24.18
C GLU A 232 -15.73 -24.33 -24.49
N LYS A 233 -16.88 -25.02 -24.51
CA LYS A 233 -18.22 -24.42 -24.69
C LYS A 233 -18.53 -23.34 -23.63
N GLN A 234 -17.96 -23.46 -22.43
CA GLN A 234 -18.18 -22.50 -21.33
C GLN A 234 -17.46 -21.16 -21.51
N LYS A 235 -16.47 -21.07 -22.40
CA LYS A 235 -15.79 -19.80 -22.69
C LYS A 235 -16.75 -18.71 -23.18
N SER A 236 -17.84 -19.10 -23.83
CA SER A 236 -18.87 -18.20 -24.37
C SER A 236 -19.45 -17.23 -23.33
N TRP A 237 -19.73 -17.71 -22.11
CA TRP A 237 -20.23 -16.87 -21.03
C TRP A 237 -19.14 -16.41 -20.07
N LEU A 238 -18.09 -17.24 -19.89
CA LEU A 238 -17.04 -17.00 -18.91
C LEU A 238 -16.07 -15.90 -19.33
N VAL A 239 -15.64 -15.87 -20.60
CA VAL A 239 -14.71 -14.85 -21.10
C VAL A 239 -15.29 -13.44 -20.90
N PRO A 240 -16.52 -13.12 -21.35
CA PRO A 240 -17.09 -11.79 -21.14
C PRO A 240 -17.24 -11.42 -19.65
N TRP A 241 -17.60 -12.39 -18.80
CA TRP A 241 -17.70 -12.13 -17.35
C TRP A 241 -16.34 -11.83 -16.72
N CYS A 242 -15.31 -12.62 -17.05
CA CYS A 242 -13.93 -12.39 -16.61
C CYS A 242 -13.41 -11.02 -17.07
N GLU A 243 -13.72 -10.60 -18.29
CA GLU A 243 -13.36 -9.26 -18.76
C GLU A 243 -14.04 -8.15 -17.97
N LYS A 244 -15.35 -8.28 -17.71
CA LYS A 244 -16.11 -7.31 -16.91
C LYS A 244 -15.62 -7.25 -15.46
N SER A 245 -15.33 -8.40 -14.86
CA SER A 245 -14.79 -8.52 -13.50
C SER A 245 -13.41 -7.85 -13.40
N ARG A 246 -12.50 -8.17 -14.33
CA ARG A 246 -11.17 -7.56 -14.41
C ARG A 246 -11.22 -6.04 -14.58
N ASN A 247 -12.09 -5.57 -15.48
CA ASN A 247 -12.31 -4.16 -15.72
C ASN A 247 -12.80 -3.41 -14.46
N ARG A 248 -13.67 -4.04 -13.68
CA ARG A 248 -14.13 -3.47 -12.40
C ARG A 248 -13.00 -3.38 -11.38
N GLN A 249 -12.23 -4.45 -11.22
CA GLN A 249 -11.11 -4.48 -10.27
C GLN A 249 -10.04 -3.45 -10.63
N TYR A 250 -9.77 -3.25 -11.93
CA TYR A 250 -8.86 -2.19 -12.37
C TYR A 250 -9.37 -0.78 -12.04
N ARG A 251 -10.67 -0.52 -12.20
CA ARG A 251 -11.26 0.76 -11.77
C ARG A 251 -11.14 0.97 -10.27
N GLN A 252 -11.37 -0.09 -9.47
CA GLN A 252 -11.21 -0.04 -8.02
C GLN A 252 -9.75 0.24 -7.62
N ALA A 253 -8.78 -0.35 -8.30
CA ALA A 253 -7.37 -0.10 -8.04
C ALA A 253 -7.01 1.39 -8.27
N VAL A 254 -7.43 1.97 -9.40
CA VAL A 254 -7.19 3.38 -9.70
C VAL A 254 -7.86 4.30 -8.65
N LEU A 255 -9.10 4.00 -8.27
CA LEU A 255 -9.80 4.76 -7.23
C LEU A 255 -9.09 4.65 -5.88
N PHE A 256 -8.58 3.48 -5.53
CA PHE A 256 -7.85 3.28 -4.29
C PHE A 256 -6.53 4.07 -4.27
N LEU A 257 -5.77 4.05 -5.36
CA LEU A 257 -4.55 4.86 -5.50
C LEU A 257 -4.85 6.34 -5.29
N ALA A 258 -5.86 6.88 -5.98
CA ALA A 258 -6.26 8.27 -5.83
C ALA A 258 -6.72 8.60 -4.40
N ALA A 259 -7.50 7.71 -3.78
CA ALA A 259 -8.00 7.88 -2.42
C ALA A 259 -6.87 7.81 -1.38
N ALA A 260 -5.86 6.95 -1.56
CA ALA A 260 -4.73 6.84 -0.64
C ALA A 260 -3.90 8.13 -0.63
N MET A 261 -3.59 8.68 -1.82
CA MET A 261 -2.91 9.96 -1.93
C MET A 261 -3.71 11.10 -1.31
N ALA A 262 -4.97 11.26 -1.71
CA ALA A 262 -5.83 12.33 -1.20
C ALA A 262 -6.06 12.21 0.31
N GLY A 263 -6.25 10.99 0.81
CA GLY A 263 -6.47 10.70 2.23
C GLY A 263 -5.27 11.03 3.09
N LEU A 264 -4.05 10.66 2.67
CA LEU A 264 -2.85 10.98 3.44
C LEU A 264 -2.47 12.47 3.36
N CYS A 265 -2.63 13.13 2.22
CA CYS A 265 -2.47 14.58 2.15
C CYS A 265 -3.46 15.32 3.07
N ALA A 266 -4.74 14.92 3.04
CA ALA A 266 -5.76 15.50 3.91
C ALA A 266 -5.45 15.27 5.39
N LEU A 267 -4.95 14.08 5.74
CA LEU A 267 -4.53 13.78 7.12
C LEU A 267 -3.37 14.68 7.56
N GLY A 268 -2.38 14.92 6.69
CA GLY A 268 -1.26 15.80 6.99
C GLY A 268 -1.68 17.24 7.26
N PHE A 269 -2.53 17.81 6.39
CA PHE A 269 -3.08 19.14 6.64
C PHE A 269 -3.96 19.19 7.89
N PHE A 270 -4.75 18.15 8.15
CA PHE A 270 -5.58 18.08 9.36
C PHE A 270 -4.75 18.02 10.64
N ALA A 271 -3.57 17.41 10.59
CA ALA A 271 -2.61 17.39 11.70
C ALA A 271 -1.81 18.70 11.86
N GLY A 272 -2.06 19.71 11.00
CA GLY A 272 -1.43 21.03 11.09
C GLY A 272 -0.07 21.15 10.39
N TYR A 273 0.34 20.15 9.61
CA TYR A 273 1.56 20.24 8.80
C TYR A 273 1.39 21.24 7.65
N ASP A 274 2.47 21.95 7.33
CA ASP A 274 2.49 22.85 6.17
C ASP A 274 2.50 22.10 4.83
N ALA A 275 2.38 22.84 3.73
CA ALA A 275 2.35 22.24 2.39
C ALA A 275 3.65 21.50 2.04
N ARG A 276 4.81 21.98 2.52
CA ARG A 276 6.12 21.39 2.22
C ARG A 276 6.27 20.05 2.92
N GLU A 277 5.93 19.98 4.20
CA GLU A 277 5.90 18.75 5.01
C GLU A 277 4.91 17.72 4.46
N VAL A 278 3.72 18.17 4.02
CA VAL A 278 2.75 17.29 3.37
C VAL A 278 3.31 16.71 2.06
N MET A 279 4.03 17.51 1.26
CA MET A 279 4.65 17.05 0.02
C MET A 279 5.85 16.12 0.24
N LEU A 280 6.61 16.31 1.32
CA LEU A 280 7.83 15.53 1.62
C LEU A 280 7.57 14.23 2.36
N CYS A 281 6.44 14.10 3.07
CA CYS A 281 6.14 12.93 3.88
C CYS A 281 4.82 12.27 3.49
N HIS A 282 3.71 13.01 3.55
CA HIS A 282 2.36 12.43 3.45
C HIS A 282 2.00 12.00 2.02
N LEU A 283 2.31 12.83 1.02
CA LEU A 283 2.06 12.50 -0.38
C LEU A 283 2.87 11.27 -0.84
N PRO A 284 4.20 11.18 -0.62
CA PRO A 284 4.99 9.98 -0.95
C PRO A 284 4.48 8.70 -0.28
N LEU A 285 4.07 8.77 1.00
CA LEU A 285 3.44 7.65 1.69
C LEU A 285 2.13 7.24 1.02
N GLY A 286 1.31 8.21 0.59
CA GLY A 286 0.08 8.01 -0.16
C GLY A 286 0.30 7.31 -1.50
N ILE A 287 1.32 7.74 -2.24
CA ILE A 287 1.73 7.12 -3.49
C ILE A 287 2.14 5.66 -3.22
N THR A 288 3.03 5.43 -2.26
CA THR A 288 3.57 4.09 -1.97
C THR A 288 2.48 3.11 -1.54
N ILE A 289 1.62 3.50 -0.60
CA ILE A 289 0.51 2.64 -0.14
C ILE A 289 -0.45 2.35 -1.29
N GLY A 290 -0.81 3.38 -2.07
CA GLY A 290 -1.70 3.22 -3.21
C GLY A 290 -1.14 2.29 -4.27
N GLU A 291 0.16 2.38 -4.57
CA GLU A 291 0.86 1.54 -5.52
C GLU A 291 0.95 0.08 -5.06
N ILE A 292 1.33 -0.17 -3.79
CA ILE A 292 1.39 -1.52 -3.22
C ILE A 292 0.03 -2.21 -3.34
N CYS A 293 -1.05 -1.54 -2.94
CA CYS A 293 -2.40 -2.09 -3.03
C CYS A 293 -2.85 -2.30 -4.49
N THR A 294 -2.49 -1.38 -5.39
CA THR A 294 -2.80 -1.51 -6.83
C THR A 294 -2.10 -2.71 -7.46
N ILE A 295 -0.82 -2.95 -7.14
CA ILE A 295 -0.08 -4.13 -7.58
C ILE A 295 -0.76 -5.41 -7.06
N ALA A 296 -1.11 -5.44 -5.77
CA ALA A 296 -1.79 -6.60 -5.18
C ALA A 296 -3.12 -6.92 -5.87
N ILE A 297 -3.92 -5.88 -6.17
CA ILE A 297 -5.16 -6.02 -6.93
C ILE A 297 -4.85 -6.56 -8.33
N PHE A 298 -3.91 -5.97 -9.07
CA PHE A 298 -3.59 -6.40 -10.44
C PHE A 298 -3.13 -7.86 -10.52
N LEU A 299 -2.27 -8.31 -9.59
CA LEU A 299 -1.82 -9.69 -9.51
C LEU A 299 -2.98 -10.64 -9.18
N GLY A 300 -3.82 -10.27 -8.19
CA GLY A 300 -5.01 -11.03 -7.81
C GLY A 300 -6.02 -11.14 -8.96
N THR A 301 -6.26 -10.06 -9.70
CA THR A 301 -7.17 -10.03 -10.85
C THR A 301 -6.72 -10.95 -11.97
N GLN A 302 -5.42 -10.96 -12.30
CA GLN A 302 -4.90 -11.82 -13.36
C GLN A 302 -5.03 -13.31 -13.00
N SER A 303 -4.93 -13.66 -11.73
CA SER A 303 -5.15 -15.03 -11.26
C SER A 303 -6.64 -15.40 -11.26
N ASN A 304 -7.49 -14.57 -10.67
CA ASN A 304 -8.86 -14.95 -10.31
C ASN A 304 -9.87 -14.77 -11.45
N ALA A 305 -9.56 -13.95 -12.45
CA ALA A 305 -10.40 -13.72 -13.63
C ALA A 305 -9.73 -14.28 -14.91
N ASN A 306 -9.01 -15.40 -14.79
CA ASN A 306 -8.44 -16.12 -15.93
C ASN A 306 -9.38 -17.29 -16.32
N PRO A 307 -10.04 -17.22 -17.50
CA PRO A 307 -10.96 -18.26 -17.95
C PRO A 307 -10.34 -19.66 -17.95
N ASP A 308 -9.12 -19.82 -18.44
CA ASP A 308 -8.48 -21.15 -18.55
C ASP A 308 -8.20 -21.75 -17.17
N LYS A 309 -7.77 -20.91 -16.21
CA LYS A 309 -7.56 -21.35 -14.82
C LYS A 309 -8.86 -21.75 -14.14
N ILE A 310 -9.93 -20.99 -14.36
CA ILE A 310 -11.27 -21.29 -13.83
C ILE A 310 -11.77 -22.60 -14.41
N LEU A 311 -11.68 -22.79 -15.73
CA LEU A 311 -12.13 -24.01 -16.40
C LEU A 311 -11.30 -25.23 -16.00
N LYS A 312 -9.98 -25.08 -15.79
CA LYS A 312 -9.14 -26.13 -15.21
C LYS A 312 -9.61 -26.53 -13.80
N GLY A 313 -10.01 -25.54 -12.99
CA GLY A 313 -10.65 -25.77 -11.70
C GLY A 313 -11.97 -26.53 -11.82
N CYS A 314 -12.85 -26.10 -12.73
CA CYS A 314 -14.14 -26.76 -12.99
C CYS A 314 -13.93 -28.22 -13.40
N ARG A 315 -13.02 -28.48 -14.35
CA ARG A 315 -12.66 -29.84 -14.79
C ARG A 315 -12.23 -30.72 -13.62
N LYS A 316 -11.30 -30.23 -12.78
CA LYS A 316 -10.81 -30.98 -11.62
C LYS A 316 -11.92 -31.29 -10.60
N ASN A 317 -12.82 -30.34 -10.37
CA ASN A 317 -13.96 -30.55 -9.47
C ASN A 317 -14.99 -31.52 -10.07
N LEU A 318 -15.22 -31.48 -11.39
CA LEU A 318 -16.08 -32.42 -12.09
C LEU A 318 -15.51 -33.85 -12.05
N GLU A 319 -14.21 -34.01 -12.32
CA GLU A 319 -13.49 -35.29 -12.19
C GLU A 319 -13.56 -35.86 -10.76
N ARG A 320 -13.58 -34.98 -9.74
CA ARG A 320 -13.75 -35.39 -8.35
C ARG A 320 -15.18 -35.83 -8.02
N ALA A 321 -16.17 -35.19 -8.62
CA ALA A 321 -17.58 -35.51 -8.42
C ALA A 321 -18.00 -36.79 -9.15
N LEU A 322 -17.41 -37.07 -10.32
CA LEU A 322 -17.61 -38.28 -11.12
C LEU A 322 -16.27 -39.00 -11.36
N PRO A 323 -15.78 -39.80 -10.39
CA PRO A 323 -14.45 -40.42 -10.47
C PRO A 323 -14.33 -41.53 -11.53
N GLY A 324 -15.46 -42.09 -11.98
CA GLY A 324 -15.47 -43.10 -13.03
C GLY A 324 -15.27 -42.49 -14.41
N LYS A 325 -14.19 -42.83 -15.11
CA LYS A 325 -13.87 -42.24 -16.44
C LYS A 325 -14.99 -42.41 -17.48
N ALA A 326 -15.63 -43.57 -17.53
CA ALA A 326 -16.74 -43.82 -18.46
C ALA A 326 -18.00 -43.01 -18.11
N GLU A 327 -18.28 -42.86 -16.81
CA GLU A 327 -19.39 -42.06 -16.30
C GLU A 327 -19.17 -40.56 -16.56
N LEU A 328 -17.94 -40.08 -16.34
CA LEU A 328 -17.51 -38.72 -16.63
C LEU A 328 -17.66 -38.37 -18.12
N GLU A 329 -17.18 -39.23 -19.04
CA GLU A 329 -17.34 -39.01 -20.48
C GLU A 329 -18.81 -39.04 -20.91
N LYS A 330 -19.61 -39.95 -20.35
CA LYS A 330 -21.05 -40.02 -20.62
C LYS A 330 -21.77 -38.75 -20.16
N ALA A 331 -21.49 -38.29 -18.94
CA ALA A 331 -22.07 -37.07 -18.39
C ALA A 331 -21.64 -35.85 -19.20
N ALA A 332 -20.36 -35.76 -19.56
CA ALA A 332 -19.84 -34.65 -20.34
C ALA A 332 -20.44 -34.59 -21.75
N GLY A 333 -20.58 -35.74 -22.42
CA GLY A 333 -21.23 -35.83 -23.74
C GLY A 333 -22.69 -35.37 -23.70
N GLU A 334 -23.47 -35.86 -22.74
CA GLU A 334 -24.88 -35.45 -22.60
C GLU A 334 -25.01 -33.94 -22.32
N LEU A 335 -24.22 -33.40 -21.39
CA LEU A 335 -24.24 -31.99 -21.04
C LEU A 335 -23.76 -31.10 -22.20
N LEU A 336 -22.87 -31.62 -23.05
CA LEU A 336 -22.41 -30.93 -24.26
C LEU A 336 -23.52 -30.85 -25.31
N ASP A 337 -24.27 -31.94 -25.51
CA ASP A 337 -25.37 -32.04 -26.48
C ASP A 337 -26.67 -31.38 -25.99
N THR A 338 -26.76 -31.09 -24.69
CA THR A 338 -27.91 -30.40 -24.10
C THR A 338 -28.05 -28.97 -24.68
N SER A 339 -29.25 -28.67 -25.20
CA SER A 339 -29.62 -27.36 -25.76
C SER A 339 -29.60 -26.25 -24.70
N GLN A 340 -29.33 -25.01 -25.11
CA GLN A 340 -29.26 -23.85 -24.21
C GLN A 340 -30.58 -23.52 -23.51
N GLU A 341 -31.73 -23.96 -24.03
CA GLU A 341 -33.02 -23.80 -23.36
C GLU A 341 -33.11 -24.54 -22.01
N TRP A 342 -32.22 -25.53 -21.80
CA TRP A 342 -32.07 -26.29 -20.57
C TRP A 342 -30.92 -25.76 -19.69
N ALA A 343 -30.51 -24.51 -19.91
CA ALA A 343 -29.45 -23.87 -19.16
C ALA A 343 -29.92 -22.59 -18.47
N VAL A 344 -29.28 -22.27 -17.35
CA VAL A 344 -29.46 -21.02 -16.60
C VAL A 344 -28.11 -20.34 -16.41
N LEU A 345 -28.08 -19.02 -16.49
CA LEU A 345 -26.87 -18.23 -16.34
C LEU A 345 -27.09 -17.08 -15.37
N GLU A 346 -26.45 -17.17 -14.20
CA GLU A 346 -26.38 -16.09 -13.23
C GLU A 346 -25.09 -15.29 -13.44
N LYS A 347 -25.20 -13.98 -13.65
CA LYS A 347 -24.05 -13.07 -13.77
C LYS A 347 -24.06 -12.06 -12.62
N GLY A 348 -23.46 -12.45 -11.51
CA GLY A 348 -23.22 -11.57 -10.37
C GLY A 348 -21.98 -10.69 -10.55
N LYS A 349 -21.83 -9.76 -9.59
CA LYS A 349 -20.64 -8.91 -9.46
C LYS A 349 -19.43 -9.78 -9.10
N GLU A 350 -19.52 -10.55 -8.02
CA GLU A 350 -18.39 -11.31 -7.46
C GLU A 350 -18.35 -12.78 -7.91
N GLU A 351 -19.41 -13.27 -8.56
CA GLU A 351 -19.54 -14.66 -9.00
C GLU A 351 -20.32 -14.72 -10.32
N ALA A 352 -20.11 -15.79 -11.08
CA ALA A 352 -21.02 -16.20 -12.14
C ALA A 352 -21.32 -17.69 -11.99
N ARG A 353 -22.55 -18.10 -12.33
CA ARG A 353 -22.95 -19.50 -12.26
C ARG A 353 -23.65 -19.91 -13.54
N TYR A 354 -23.28 -21.05 -14.07
CA TYR A 354 -23.89 -21.61 -15.26
C TYR A 354 -24.40 -23.01 -14.96
N GLY A 355 -25.72 -23.16 -14.94
CA GLY A 355 -26.41 -24.43 -14.74
C GLY A 355 -26.85 -25.04 -16.05
N ILE A 356 -26.74 -26.36 -16.17
CA ILE A 356 -27.21 -27.15 -17.30
C ILE A 356 -28.02 -28.32 -16.74
N VAL A 357 -29.22 -28.53 -17.25
CA VAL A 357 -30.15 -29.58 -16.81
C VAL A 357 -30.35 -30.58 -17.95
N GLY A 358 -29.43 -31.54 -18.05
CA GLY A 358 -29.51 -32.67 -18.96
C GLY A 358 -30.61 -33.67 -18.55
N GLU A 359 -30.72 -34.76 -19.30
CA GLU A 359 -31.72 -35.79 -19.06
C GLU A 359 -31.37 -36.65 -17.82
N HIS A 360 -30.11 -37.04 -17.70
CA HIS A 360 -29.57 -37.86 -16.62
C HIS A 360 -28.64 -37.07 -15.71
N TYR A 361 -27.96 -36.04 -16.21
CA TYR A 361 -27.00 -35.26 -15.42
C TYR A 361 -27.37 -33.78 -15.36
N TRP A 362 -27.32 -33.21 -14.17
CA TRP A 362 -27.51 -31.77 -13.94
C TRP A 362 -26.24 -31.19 -13.37
N MET A 363 -25.72 -30.12 -13.95
CA MET A 363 -24.43 -29.55 -13.56
C MET A 363 -24.55 -28.05 -13.32
N VAL A 364 -23.82 -27.54 -12.33
CA VAL A 364 -23.59 -26.10 -12.15
C VAL A 364 -22.09 -25.82 -12.06
N LEU A 365 -21.63 -24.92 -12.91
CA LEU A 365 -20.27 -24.41 -12.92
C LEU A 365 -20.23 -22.99 -12.34
N THR A 366 -19.13 -22.63 -11.69
CA THR A 366 -18.95 -21.30 -11.09
C THR A 366 -17.74 -20.57 -11.67
N GLY A 367 -17.79 -19.24 -11.65
CA GLY A 367 -16.67 -18.35 -11.96
C GLY A 367 -15.48 -18.48 -11.00
N LYS A 368 -15.65 -19.18 -9.87
CA LYS A 368 -14.56 -19.58 -8.96
C LYS A 368 -13.95 -20.96 -9.25
N GLY A 369 -14.36 -21.62 -10.32
CA GLY A 369 -13.77 -22.91 -10.73
C GLY A 369 -14.32 -24.11 -9.96
N MET A 370 -15.49 -23.98 -9.33
CA MET A 370 -16.23 -25.11 -8.75
C MET A 370 -17.19 -25.71 -9.77
N ALA A 371 -17.39 -27.01 -9.68
CA ALA A 371 -18.40 -27.77 -10.44
C ALA A 371 -19.17 -28.66 -9.46
N SER A 372 -20.50 -28.57 -9.50
CA SER A 372 -21.42 -29.50 -8.83
C SER A 372 -22.17 -30.27 -9.90
N VAL A 373 -22.30 -31.59 -9.75
CA VAL A 373 -23.06 -32.43 -10.69
C VAL A 373 -23.93 -33.41 -9.92
N ALA A 374 -25.18 -33.55 -10.35
CA ALA A 374 -26.17 -34.46 -9.80
C ALA A 374 -26.64 -35.44 -10.87
N GLU A 375 -26.85 -36.70 -10.46
CA GLU A 375 -27.40 -37.75 -11.33
C GLU A 375 -28.90 -37.93 -11.07
N ALA A 376 -29.75 -37.55 -12.02
CA ALA A 376 -31.20 -37.48 -11.91
C ALA A 376 -31.86 -38.84 -11.52
N GLY A 377 -31.29 -39.95 -12.00
CA GLY A 377 -31.77 -41.30 -11.71
C GLY A 377 -31.68 -41.66 -10.22
N ARG A 378 -30.64 -41.16 -9.54
CA ARG A 378 -30.34 -41.44 -8.14
C ARG A 378 -30.97 -40.47 -7.17
N VAL A 379 -31.50 -39.34 -7.65
CA VAL A 379 -32.16 -38.35 -6.79
C VAL A 379 -33.35 -38.97 -6.07
N GLY A 380 -33.31 -38.91 -4.73
CA GLY A 380 -34.38 -39.33 -3.84
C GLY A 380 -35.14 -38.16 -3.23
N LYS A 381 -34.45 -37.05 -2.96
CA LYS A 381 -35.04 -35.84 -2.37
C LYS A 381 -34.34 -34.59 -2.89
N ILE A 382 -35.11 -33.54 -3.18
CA ILE A 382 -34.61 -32.20 -3.45
C ILE A 382 -35.29 -31.23 -2.49
N ILE A 383 -34.51 -30.36 -1.85
CA ILE A 383 -35.00 -29.27 -1.00
C ILE A 383 -34.50 -27.95 -1.60
N SER A 384 -35.41 -27.00 -1.80
CA SER A 384 -35.04 -25.64 -2.17
C SER A 384 -35.30 -24.71 -0.98
N GLU A 385 -34.25 -24.07 -0.47
CA GLU A 385 -34.34 -23.19 0.69
C GLU A 385 -33.73 -21.81 0.40
N THR A 386 -34.35 -20.76 0.94
CA THR A 386 -33.73 -19.45 1.03
C THR A 386 -32.90 -19.41 2.30
N VAL A 387 -31.57 -19.32 2.15
CA VAL A 387 -30.65 -19.23 3.27
C VAL A 387 -30.24 -17.78 3.45
N SER A 388 -30.65 -17.20 4.57
CA SER A 388 -30.22 -15.86 4.98
C SER A 388 -29.54 -15.91 6.34
N GLY A 389 -28.52 -15.08 6.51
CA GLY A 389 -27.82 -14.98 7.79
C GLY A 389 -26.96 -13.74 7.90
N GLN A 390 -26.26 -13.64 9.03
CA GLN A 390 -25.31 -12.57 9.32
C GLN A 390 -23.93 -13.18 9.57
N VAL A 391 -22.94 -12.73 8.79
CA VAL A 391 -21.53 -12.96 9.12
C VAL A 391 -20.95 -11.67 9.69
N ARG A 392 -20.21 -11.80 10.79
CA ARG A 392 -19.45 -10.68 11.34
C ARG A 392 -18.08 -10.63 10.68
N SER A 393 -17.81 -9.57 9.94
CA SER A 393 -16.47 -9.24 9.43
C SER A 393 -15.92 -8.09 10.27
N GLY A 394 -15.12 -8.42 11.29
CA GLY A 394 -14.63 -7.46 12.28
C GLY A 394 -15.75 -6.81 13.10
N LYS A 395 -15.93 -5.48 12.96
CA LYS A 395 -17.02 -4.73 13.62
C LYS A 395 -18.28 -4.63 12.76
N VAL A 396 -18.24 -5.03 11.49
CA VAL A 396 -19.35 -4.89 10.54
C VAL A 396 -20.14 -6.21 10.48
N ARG A 397 -21.48 -6.11 10.58
CA ARG A 397 -22.38 -7.24 10.30
C ARG A 397 -22.76 -7.20 8.83
N MET A 398 -22.45 -8.26 8.11
CA MET A 398 -22.82 -8.43 6.71
C MET A 398 -23.97 -9.43 6.63
N ASN A 399 -25.11 -8.97 6.12
CA ASN A 399 -26.20 -9.87 5.76
C ASN A 399 -25.83 -10.60 4.48
N TYR A 400 -26.10 -11.90 4.43
CA TYR A 400 -26.06 -12.66 3.20
C TYR A 400 -27.41 -13.31 2.96
N THR A 401 -27.76 -13.47 1.70
CA THR A 401 -28.92 -14.25 1.26
C THR A 401 -28.51 -14.99 0.00
N TYR A 402 -28.71 -16.30 0.00
CA TYR A 402 -28.52 -17.14 -1.17
C TYR A 402 -29.61 -18.21 -1.21
N TYR A 403 -29.84 -18.76 -2.39
CA TYR A 403 -30.89 -19.73 -2.67
C TYR A 403 -30.23 -21.08 -2.92
N SER A 404 -30.46 -22.01 -2.00
CA SER A 404 -29.82 -23.32 -1.99
C SER A 404 -30.76 -24.38 -2.55
N VAL A 405 -30.24 -25.21 -3.43
CA VAL A 405 -30.85 -26.44 -3.92
C VAL A 405 -30.01 -27.60 -3.38
N GLN A 406 -30.57 -28.33 -2.43
CA GLN A 406 -29.98 -29.49 -1.77
C GLN A 406 -30.56 -30.76 -2.39
N ILE A 407 -29.70 -31.68 -2.80
CA ILE A 407 -30.06 -32.92 -3.48
C ILE A 407 -29.49 -34.09 -2.68
N SER A 408 -30.36 -34.99 -2.25
CA SER A 408 -29.98 -36.24 -1.57
C SER A 408 -30.33 -37.44 -2.45
N TYR A 409 -29.40 -38.39 -2.55
CA TYR A 409 -29.57 -39.62 -3.34
C TYR A 409 -30.32 -40.70 -2.55
N LYS A 410 -31.04 -41.57 -3.27
CA LYS A 410 -31.83 -42.69 -2.69
C LYS A 410 -30.97 -43.64 -1.85
N ASP A 411 -29.73 -43.86 -2.29
CA ASP A 411 -28.79 -44.82 -1.68
C ASP A 411 -27.83 -44.15 -0.68
N SER A 412 -28.06 -42.89 -0.34
CA SER A 412 -27.18 -42.16 0.57
C SER A 412 -27.31 -42.73 1.99
N GLN A 413 -26.26 -43.38 2.49
CA GLN A 413 -26.15 -43.68 3.92
C GLN A 413 -26.16 -42.36 4.68
N LYS A 414 -26.90 -42.27 5.79
CA LYS A 414 -27.07 -41.06 6.64
C LYS A 414 -25.74 -40.35 6.92
N LYS A 415 -25.27 -39.52 5.99
CA LYS A 415 -24.13 -38.62 6.16
C LYS A 415 -24.65 -37.34 6.80
N LYS A 416 -23.77 -36.62 7.51
CA LYS A 416 -24.03 -35.23 7.90
C LYS A 416 -23.98 -34.37 6.63
N GLY A 417 -25.12 -34.14 5.99
CA GLY A 417 -25.28 -33.25 4.83
C GLY A 417 -25.85 -33.93 3.59
N ASP A 418 -26.19 -33.11 2.59
CA ASP A 418 -26.71 -33.55 1.29
C ASP A 418 -25.59 -33.99 0.33
N ASP A 419 -25.94 -34.84 -0.64
CA ASP A 419 -24.97 -35.38 -1.60
C ASP A 419 -24.51 -34.33 -2.61
N VAL A 420 -25.42 -33.44 -3.03
CA VAL A 420 -25.10 -32.31 -3.91
C VAL A 420 -25.78 -31.05 -3.39
N VAL A 421 -25.03 -29.97 -3.26
CA VAL A 421 -25.55 -28.64 -2.92
C VAL A 421 -25.20 -27.66 -4.03
N ILE A 422 -26.21 -26.96 -4.51
CA ILE A 422 -26.10 -25.93 -5.55
C ILE A 422 -26.66 -24.63 -4.97
N ASN A 423 -25.86 -23.56 -5.00
CA ASN A 423 -26.27 -22.26 -4.46
C ASN A 423 -26.34 -21.23 -5.58
N PHE A 424 -27.35 -20.37 -5.57
CA PHE A 424 -27.52 -19.21 -6.43
C PHE A 424 -27.64 -17.94 -5.60
N ASP A 425 -27.26 -16.79 -6.16
CA ASP A 425 -27.38 -15.50 -5.45
C ASP A 425 -28.75 -14.84 -5.69
N ALA A 426 -29.48 -15.23 -6.74
CA ALA A 426 -30.77 -14.68 -7.12
C ALA A 426 -31.88 -15.75 -7.11
N GLU A 427 -33.03 -15.39 -6.53
CA GLU A 427 -34.22 -16.24 -6.40
C GLU A 427 -34.73 -16.68 -7.77
N GLU A 428 -34.81 -15.73 -8.71
CA GLU A 428 -35.28 -15.98 -10.07
C GLU A 428 -34.44 -17.04 -10.78
N THR A 429 -33.12 -17.00 -10.61
CA THR A 429 -32.23 -17.99 -11.25
C THR A 429 -32.38 -19.37 -10.61
N ALA A 430 -32.47 -19.43 -9.29
CA ALA A 430 -32.72 -20.68 -8.56
C ALA A 430 -34.08 -21.27 -8.94
N GLY A 431 -35.12 -20.43 -9.00
CA GLY A 431 -36.46 -20.80 -9.42
C GLY A 431 -36.49 -21.32 -10.85
N HIS A 432 -35.81 -20.65 -11.79
CA HIS A 432 -35.70 -21.11 -13.18
C HIS A 432 -34.96 -22.45 -13.27
N PHE A 433 -33.86 -22.62 -12.54
CA PHE A 433 -33.16 -23.90 -12.47
C PHE A 433 -34.09 -25.02 -11.97
N MET A 434 -34.83 -24.76 -10.89
CA MET A 434 -35.80 -25.71 -10.33
C MET A 434 -36.97 -26.00 -11.27
N MET A 435 -37.41 -25.04 -12.08
CA MET A 435 -38.41 -25.30 -13.13
C MET A 435 -37.89 -26.26 -14.20
N LEU A 436 -36.64 -26.10 -14.64
CA LEU A 436 -36.02 -27.01 -15.60
C LEU A 436 -35.87 -28.43 -15.01
N VAL A 437 -35.45 -28.52 -13.74
CA VAL A 437 -35.37 -29.78 -13.00
C VAL A 437 -36.74 -30.46 -12.90
N ARG A 438 -37.80 -29.72 -12.54
CA ARG A 438 -39.19 -30.23 -12.52
C ARG A 438 -39.59 -30.76 -13.89
N LYS A 439 -39.29 -30.02 -14.96
CA LYS A 439 -39.62 -30.43 -16.34
C LYS A 439 -38.89 -31.72 -16.75
N ARG A 440 -37.65 -31.95 -16.31
CA ARG A 440 -36.92 -33.21 -16.54
C ARG A 440 -37.43 -34.38 -15.68
N LEU A 441 -37.85 -34.10 -14.46
CA LEU A 441 -38.39 -35.14 -13.56
C LEU A 441 -39.79 -35.60 -13.96
N GLY A 442 -40.58 -34.74 -14.63
CA GLY A 442 -41.96 -35.05 -15.00
C GLY A 442 -42.80 -35.40 -13.77
N ASP A 443 -43.53 -36.51 -13.83
CA ASP A 443 -44.42 -36.95 -12.74
C ASP A 443 -43.66 -37.22 -11.43
N ARG A 444 -42.37 -37.62 -11.51
CA ARG A 444 -41.53 -37.85 -10.32
C ARG A 444 -41.26 -36.58 -9.51
N ALA A 445 -41.52 -35.39 -10.08
CA ALA A 445 -41.26 -34.13 -9.40
C ALA A 445 -42.05 -33.98 -8.11
N GLY A 446 -43.31 -34.43 -8.08
CA GLY A 446 -44.21 -34.31 -6.92
C GLY A 446 -43.77 -35.13 -5.70
N ASP A 447 -43.05 -36.23 -5.93
CA ASP A 447 -42.58 -37.12 -4.86
C ASP A 447 -41.19 -36.72 -4.33
N ILE A 448 -40.39 -36.07 -5.19
CA ILE A 448 -38.96 -35.82 -4.94
C ILE A 448 -38.70 -34.39 -4.45
N ILE A 449 -39.40 -33.40 -5.00
CA ILE A 449 -39.18 -31.99 -4.66
C ILE A 449 -40.09 -31.61 -3.50
N LYS A 450 -39.47 -31.18 -2.39
CA LYS A 450 -40.19 -30.75 -1.19
C LYS A 450 -40.11 -29.26 -0.96
#